data_AF-A0A9D1B458-F1
#
_entry.id   AF-A0A9D1B458-F1
#
_cell.length_a   1.000
_cell.length_b   1.000
_cell.length_c   1.000
_cell.angle_alpha   90.00
_cell.angle_beta   90.00
_cell.angle_gamma   90.00
#
_symmetry.space_group_name_H-M   'P 1'
#
loop_
_entity.id
_entity.type
_entity.pdbx_description
1 polymer ?
#
loop_
_entity_poly.entity_id
_entity_poly.type
_entity_poly.pdbx_seq_one_letter_code
_entity_poly.pdbx_strand_id
1 'polypeptide(L)' 'MTPDPVVQQVVEAVCAQGCRYVNACIETLAQGRPGRDYAGLDAAQRRQLLDELRAIMAVYEAR' A
#
# COMPACT_ATOMS: atom_id res chain seq x y z
N MET A 1 4.63 -15.88 -4.09
CA MET A 1 3.21 -15.51 -3.95
C MET A 1 2.89 -14.59 -5.11
N THR A 2 1.90 -14.93 -5.92
CA THR A 2 1.42 -14.07 -7.01
C THR A 2 0.63 -12.91 -6.38
N PRO A 3 0.90 -11.65 -6.73
CA PRO A 3 0.19 -10.54 -6.13
C PRO A 3 -1.30 -10.61 -6.48
N ASP A 4 -2.16 -10.51 -5.46
CA ASP A 4 -3.60 -10.42 -5.63
C ASP A 4 -3.95 -9.21 -6.54
N PRO A 5 -4.74 -9.42 -7.63
CA PRO A 5 -5.08 -8.34 -8.57
C PRO A 5 -5.83 -7.18 -7.91
N VAL A 6 -6.58 -7.42 -6.84
CA VAL A 6 -7.26 -6.36 -6.08
C VAL A 6 -6.24 -5.50 -5.35
N VAL A 7 -5.20 -6.11 -4.78
CA VAL A 7 -4.11 -5.38 -4.10
C VAL A 7 -3.36 -4.50 -5.10
N GLN A 8 -3.04 -4.99 -6.30
CA GLN A 8 -2.39 -4.18 -7.34
C GLN A 8 -3.21 -2.95 -7.72
N GLN A 9 -4.53 -3.09 -7.91
CA GLN A 9 -5.39 -1.93 -8.22
C GLN A 9 -5.33 -0.87 -7.12
N VAL A 10 -5.30 -1.30 -5.85
CA VAL A 10 -5.17 -0.37 -4.72
C VAL A 10 -3.78 0.25 -4.67
N VAL A 11 -2.71 -0.51 -4.92
CA VAL A 11 -1.35 0.02 -5.02
C VAL A 11 -1.29 1.15 -6.05
N GLU A 12 -1.80 0.90 -7.26
CA GLU A 12 -1.83 1.90 -8.32
C GLU A 12 -2.64 3.15 -7.92
N ALA A 13 -3.82 2.96 -7.32
CA ALA A 13 -4.66 4.05 -6.85
C ALA A 13 -4.00 4.90 -5.76
N VAL A 14 -3.30 4.26 -4.80
CA VAL A 14 -2.57 4.94 -3.73
C VAL A 14 -1.33 5.66 -4.28
N CYS A 15 -0.58 5.02 -5.17
CA CYS A 15 0.59 5.62 -5.82
C CYS A 15 0.22 6.82 -6.69
N ALA A 16 -0.94 6.81 -7.35
CA ALA A 16 -1.42 7.93 -8.17
C ALA A 16 -1.70 9.21 -7.35
N GLN A 17 -1.94 9.10 -6.04
CA GLN A 17 -2.12 10.24 -5.13
C GLN A 17 -0.79 10.90 -4.71
N GLY A 18 0.34 10.26 -5.02
CA GLY A 18 1.69 10.79 -4.79
C GLY A 18 2.36 10.31 -3.50
N CYS A 19 3.68 10.47 -3.43
CA CYS A 19 4.54 9.86 -2.41
C CYS A 19 4.16 10.23 -0.96
N ARG A 20 3.68 11.47 -0.72
CA ARG A 20 3.25 11.89 0.62
C ARG A 20 2.04 11.08 1.10
N TYR A 21 1.09 10.82 0.20
CA TYR A 21 -0.09 10.02 0.51
C TYR A 21 0.26 8.54 0.70
N VAL A 22 1.16 8.02 -0.15
CA VAL A 22 1.71 6.65 -0.01
C VAL A 22 2.34 6.45 1.37
N ASN A 23 3.18 7.40 1.82
CA ASN A 23 3.80 7.32 3.15
C ASN A 23 2.77 7.32 4.29
N ALA A 24 1.75 8.18 4.21
CA ALA A 24 0.66 8.19 5.20
C ALA A 24 -0.13 6.86 5.20
N CYS A 25 -0.32 6.25 4.02
CA CYS A 25 -0.94 4.93 3.91
C CYS A 25 -0.07 3.84 4.55
N ILE A 26 1.24 3.84 4.30
CA ILE A 26 2.19 2.89 4.91
C ILE A 26 2.14 2.99 6.44
N GLU A 27 2.14 4.20 7.01
CA GLU A 27 2.05 4.41 8.45
C GLU A 27 0.72 3.88 9.02
N THR A 28 -0.38 4.16 8.35
CA THR A 28 -1.73 3.71 8.76
C THR A 28 -1.85 2.18 8.71
N LEU A 29 -1.38 1.56 7.62
CA LEU A 29 -1.34 0.11 7.43
C LEU A 29 -0.42 -0.58 8.45
N ALA A 30 0.74 0.01 8.77
CA ALA A 30 1.66 -0.50 9.76
C ALA A 30 1.05 -0.52 11.17
N GLN A 31 0.15 0.42 11.46
CA GLN A 31 -0.62 0.47 12.71
C GLN A 31 -1.84 -0.48 12.71
N GLY A 32 -2.08 -1.21 11.61
CA GLY A 32 -3.24 -2.09 11.46
C GLY A 32 -4.57 -1.33 11.39
N ARG A 33 -4.54 -0.02 11.11
CA ARG A 33 -5.76 0.79 11.02
C ARG A 33 -6.38 0.64 9.62
N PRO A 34 -7.73 0.62 9.53
CA PRO A 34 -8.40 0.66 8.24
C PRO A 34 -8.27 2.05 7.62
N GLY A 35 -7.98 2.10 6.32
CA GLY A 35 -8.01 3.32 5.51
C GLY A 35 -9.13 3.24 4.47
N ARG A 36 -9.59 4.39 3.98
CA ARG A 36 -10.70 4.46 3.02
C ARG A 36 -10.43 3.67 1.73
N ASP A 37 -9.22 3.75 1.20
CA ASP A 37 -8.86 3.16 -0.10
C ASP A 37 -8.65 1.63 -0.05
N TYR A 38 -8.51 1.07 1.14
CA TYR A 38 -8.27 -0.37 1.36
C TYR A 38 -9.16 -0.95 2.47
N ALA A 39 -10.29 -0.29 2.74
CA ALA A 39 -11.25 -0.74 3.73
C ALA A 39 -11.81 -2.14 3.39
N GLY A 40 -11.99 -2.42 2.10
CA GLY A 40 -12.46 -3.70 1.57
C GLY A 40 -11.41 -4.81 1.55
N LEU A 41 -10.13 -4.52 1.81
CA LEU A 41 -9.09 -5.53 1.87
C LEU A 41 -9.16 -6.29 3.20
N ASP A 42 -8.91 -7.60 3.15
CA ASP A 42 -8.71 -8.43 4.34
C ASP A 42 -7.33 -8.21 4.98
N ALA A 43 -7.05 -8.92 6.07
CA ALA A 43 -5.78 -8.77 6.79
C ALA A 43 -4.54 -9.22 5.97
N ALA A 44 -4.68 -10.25 5.14
CA ALA A 44 -3.59 -10.76 4.30
C ALA A 44 -3.33 -9.78 3.13
N GLN A 45 -4.39 -9.29 2.50
CA GLN A 45 -4.34 -8.31 1.42
C GLN A 45 -3.78 -6.97 1.92
N ARG A 46 -4.16 -6.51 3.12
CA ARG A 46 -3.56 -5.31 3.74
C ARG A 46 -2.08 -5.49 4.04
N ARG A 47 -1.65 -6.69 4.45
CA ARG A 47 -0.23 -7.00 4.63
C ARG A 47 0.51 -6.93 3.29
N GLN A 48 -0.04 -7.55 2.25
CA GLN A 48 0.55 -7.51 0.91
C GLN A 48 0.65 -6.07 0.38
N LEU A 49 -0.42 -5.27 0.53
CA LEU A 49 -0.43 -3.85 0.15
C LEU A 49 0.68 -3.07 0.87
N LEU A 50 0.86 -3.29 2.17
CA LEU A 50 1.92 -2.64 2.93
C LEU A 50 3.32 -2.98 2.40
N ASP A 51 3.55 -4.25 2.11
CA ASP A 51 4.85 -4.72 1.60
C ASP A 51 5.14 -4.17 0.20
N GLU A 52 4.13 -4.11 -0.67
CA GLU A 52 4.25 -3.53 -2.02
C GLU A 52 4.53 -2.03 -1.98
N LEU A 53 3.78 -1.25 -1.18
CA LEU A 53 4.00 0.19 -1.06
C LEU A 53 5.40 0.51 -0.51
N ARG A 54 5.89 -0.28 0.46
CA ARG A 54 7.25 -0.14 1.00
C ARG A 54 8.31 -0.47 -0.04
N ALA A 55 8.12 -1.54 -0.82
CA ALA A 55 9.04 -1.93 -1.88
C ALA A 55 9.15 -0.83 -2.95
N ILE A 56 8.03 -0.22 -3.33
CA ILE A 56 8.00 0.90 -4.28
C ILE A 56 8.75 2.11 -3.71
N MET A 57 8.46 2.52 -2.47
CA MET A 57 9.13 3.67 -1.85
C MET A 57 10.64 3.47 -1.68
N ALA A 58 11.10 2.26 -1.37
CA ALA A 58 12.52 1.95 -1.25
C ALA A 58 13.31 2.21 -2.55
N VAL A 59 12.68 2.05 -3.72
CA VAL A 59 13.30 2.38 -5.02
C VAL A 59 13.43 3.89 -5.20
N TYR A 60 12.48 4.67 -4.70
CA TYR A 60 12.51 6.12 -4.78
C TYR A 60 13.50 6.76 -3.80
N GLU A 61 13.65 6.21 -2.59
CA GLU A 61 14.62 6.71 -1.60
C GLU A 61 16.08 6.37 -1.95
N ALA A 62 16.30 5.34 -2.78
CA ALA A 62 17.63 4.93 -3.24
C ALA A 62 18.17 5.76 -4.43
N ARG A 63 17.46 6.80 -4.87
CA ARG A 63 17.86 7.72 -5.95
C ARG A 63 18.30 9.07 -5.41
#